data_AF-A0A7W7T154-F1
#
_entry.id   AF-A0A7W7T154-F1
#
_cell.length_a   1.000
_cell.length_b   1.000
_cell.length_c   1.000
_cell.angle_alpha   90.00
_cell.angle_beta   90.00
_cell.angle_gamma   90.00
#
_symmetry.space_group_name_H-M   'P 1'
#
loop_
_entity.id
_entity.type
_entity.pdbx_description
1 polymer ?
#
loop_
_entity_poly.entity_id
_entity_poly.type
_entity_poly.pdbx_seq_one_letter_code
_entity_poly.pdbx_strand_id
1 'polypeptide(L)'
;MTGWRYMPDAHGRPPCPCVVCQPLGAYGSAKIRTRLSREWPEPTKPEPMARLADAGGPLELREVLYEPGGRGRGDADALAYLVDHPDAGVREALAEALRSYRDGRALQARLALDPDPEVRAAAVR
;
A
#
# COMPACT_ATOMS: atom_id res chain seq x y z
N MET A 1 12.49 -7.49 30.72
CA MET A 1 13.12 -6.17 30.53
C MET A 1 14.26 -6.34 29.54
N THR A 2 14.12 -5.82 28.33
CA THR A 2 15.16 -5.83 27.28
C THR A 2 14.88 -4.57 26.47
N GLY A 3 15.66 -3.49 26.48
CA GLY A 3 17.08 -3.32 26.77
C GLY A 3 17.64 -2.62 25.54
N TRP A 4 17.72 -1.28 25.60
CA TRP A 4 18.11 -0.41 24.49
C TRP A 4 19.34 -0.94 23.75
N ARG A 5 19.26 -1.05 22.41
CA ARG A 5 20.41 -1.45 21.58
C ARG A 5 21.52 -0.41 21.75
N TYR A 6 22.66 -0.82 22.30
CA TYR A 6 23.84 0.03 22.39
C TYR A 6 24.30 0.39 20.98
N MET A 7 24.44 1.70 20.73
CA MET A 7 24.97 2.25 19.49
C MET A 7 26.12 3.19 19.87
N PRO A 8 27.38 2.84 19.55
CA PRO A 8 28.51 3.71 19.84
C PRO A 8 28.33 5.07 19.13
N ASP A 9 28.78 6.15 19.79
CA ASP A 9 28.66 7.54 19.31
C ASP A 9 27.23 8.06 19.08
N ALA A 10 26.23 7.47 19.74
CA ALA A 10 24.84 7.92 19.67
C ALA A 10 24.54 9.19 20.49
N HIS A 11 25.45 9.60 21.38
CA HIS A 11 25.25 10.78 22.22
C HIS A 11 25.10 12.05 21.36
N GLY A 12 23.99 12.76 21.55
CA GLY A 12 23.71 14.03 20.86
C GLY A 12 23.13 13.89 19.44
N ARG A 13 23.00 12.66 18.90
CA ARG A 13 22.41 12.43 17.57
C ARG A 13 20.93 12.06 17.67
N PRO A 14 20.07 12.58 16.78
CA PRO A 14 18.68 12.15 16.73
C PRO A 14 18.60 10.65 16.37
N PRO A 15 17.69 9.89 17.00
CA PRO A 15 17.53 8.47 16.69
C PRO A 15 17.00 8.26 15.27
N CYS A 16 17.54 7.29 14.53
CA CYS A 16 17.07 6.97 13.19
C CYS A 16 15.60 6.48 13.21
N PRO A 17 14.70 6.97 12.32
CA PRO A 17 13.30 6.56 12.27
C PRO A 17 13.04 5.27 11.47
N CYS A 18 14.05 4.56 10.99
CA CYS A 18 13.80 3.35 10.20
C CYS A 18 13.24 2.21 11.06
N VAL A 19 12.54 1.26 10.44
CA VAL A 19 11.95 0.09 11.12
C VAL A 19 12.98 -0.84 11.77
N VAL A 20 14.25 -0.72 11.37
CA VAL A 20 15.37 -1.47 11.97
C VAL A 20 15.79 -0.86 13.31
N CYS A 21 15.90 0.47 13.37
CA CYS A 21 16.30 1.20 14.58
C CYS A 21 15.11 1.47 15.52
N GLN A 22 13.89 1.55 14.98
CA GLN A 22 12.64 1.79 15.69
C GLN A 22 11.60 0.73 15.31
N PRO A 23 11.68 -0.48 15.88
CA PRO A 23 10.81 -1.59 15.51
C PRO A 23 9.33 -1.32 15.74
N LEU A 24 8.48 -1.98 14.94
CA LEU A 24 7.04 -1.97 15.15
C LEU A 24 6.69 -2.54 16.52
N GLY A 25 5.79 -1.87 17.24
CA GLY A 25 5.32 -2.28 18.57
C GLY A 25 6.28 -2.00 19.73
N ALA A 26 7.50 -1.52 19.47
CA ALA A 26 8.42 -1.14 20.54
C ALA A 26 7.99 0.17 21.20
N TYR A 27 8.22 0.28 22.51
CA TYR A 27 7.80 1.42 23.32
C TYR A 27 8.38 2.73 22.78
N GLY A 28 7.51 3.68 22.45
CA GLY A 28 7.91 5.00 21.95
C GLY A 28 8.39 5.04 20.50
N SER A 29 8.61 3.90 19.83
CA SER A 29 9.09 3.85 18.44
C SER A 29 8.12 4.48 17.45
N ALA A 30 6.81 4.32 17.64
CA ALA A 30 5.80 5.00 16.81
C ALA A 30 5.96 6.54 16.88
N LYS A 31 6.15 7.10 18.07
CA LYS A 31 6.32 8.54 18.28
C LYS A 31 7.61 9.07 17.63
N ILE A 32 8.72 8.34 17.76
CA ILE A 32 10.00 8.71 17.14
C ILE A 32 9.89 8.68 15.61
N ARG A 33 9.30 7.60 15.06
CA ARG A 33 9.05 7.46 13.62
C ARG A 33 8.19 8.59 13.11
N THR A 34 7.00 8.82 13.67
CA THR A 34 6.12 9.91 13.22
C THR A 34 6.78 11.29 13.27
N ARG A 35 7.61 11.57 14.29
CA ARG A 35 8.29 12.87 14.40
C ARG A 35 9.36 13.07 13.32
N LEU A 36 10.12 12.02 12.99
CA LEU A 36 11.32 12.12 12.14
C LEU A 36 11.10 11.62 10.71
N SER A 37 10.05 10.84 10.44
CA SER A 37 9.62 10.40 9.10
C SER A 37 9.05 11.54 8.24
N ARG A 38 8.86 12.76 8.79
CA ARG A 38 8.42 13.93 8.02
C ARG A 38 9.38 14.35 6.90
N GLU A 39 10.62 13.86 6.92
CA GLU A 39 11.63 14.13 5.89
C GLU A 39 11.35 13.37 4.57
N TRP A 40 10.50 12.34 4.59
CA TRP A 40 10.03 11.61 3.41
C TRP A 40 8.52 11.42 3.53
N PRO A 41 7.70 12.36 3.02
CA PRO A 41 6.26 12.23 3.12
C PRO A 41 5.82 11.00 2.32
N GLU A 42 5.30 9.98 3.02
CA GLU A 42 4.58 8.90 2.35
C GLU A 42 3.32 9.51 1.72
N PRO A 43 3.01 9.20 0.44
CA PRO A 43 1.79 9.68 -0.20
C PRO A 43 0.59 9.31 0.66
N THR A 44 -0.24 10.31 0.97
CA THR A 44 -1.47 10.06 1.70
C THR A 44 -2.48 9.45 0.75
N LYS A 45 -3.27 8.46 1.19
CA LYS A 45 -4.34 7.79 0.42
C LYS A 45 -5.12 8.66 -0.60
N PRO A 46 -5.54 9.92 -0.32
CA PRO A 46 -6.21 10.74 -1.33
C PRO A 46 -5.39 11.00 -2.61
N GLU A 47 -4.07 11.03 -2.51
CA GLU A 47 -3.19 11.34 -3.64
C GLU A 47 -3.10 10.18 -4.67
N PRO A 48 -2.90 8.91 -4.27
CA PRO A 48 -3.08 7.78 -5.19
C PRO A 48 -4.49 7.71 -5.80
N MET A 49 -5.55 7.98 -5.02
CA MET A 49 -6.92 7.95 -5.53
C MET A 49 -7.17 9.04 -6.58
N ALA A 50 -6.64 10.25 -6.39
CA ALA A 50 -6.70 11.31 -7.38
C ALA A 50 -5.97 10.92 -8.67
N ARG A 51 -4.77 10.32 -8.56
CA ARG A 51 -4.03 9.84 -9.72
C ARG A 51 -4.74 8.69 -10.47
N LEU A 52 -5.45 7.81 -9.77
CA LEU A 52 -6.29 6.79 -10.43
C LEU A 52 -7.45 7.40 -11.21
N ALA A 53 -8.02 8.51 -10.72
CA ALA A 53 -9.10 9.22 -11.40
C ALA A 53 -8.60 9.99 -12.63
N ASP A 54 -7.37 10.53 -12.57
CA ASP A 54 -6.77 11.34 -13.62
C ASP A 54 -5.93 10.54 -14.64
N ALA A 55 -5.68 9.24 -14.39
CA ALA A 55 -4.84 8.40 -15.22
C ALA A 55 -5.34 8.36 -16.68
N GLY A 56 -4.44 8.66 -17.62
CA GLY A 56 -4.73 8.72 -19.05
C GLY A 56 -4.65 7.37 -19.76
N GLY A 57 -4.23 6.30 -19.08
CA GLY A 57 -4.14 4.99 -19.71
C GLY A 57 -3.81 3.81 -18.79
N PRO A 58 -3.77 2.59 -19.37
CA PRO A 58 -3.63 1.34 -18.60
C PRO A 58 -2.31 1.22 -17.84
N LEU A 59 -1.22 1.73 -18.41
CA LEU A 59 0.10 1.69 -17.76
C LEU A 59 0.13 2.56 -16.50
N GLU A 60 -0.39 3.79 -16.59
CA GLU A 60 -0.48 4.72 -15.45
C GLU A 60 -1.36 4.15 -14.34
N LEU A 61 -2.50 3.54 -14.70
CA LEU A 61 -3.37 2.85 -13.74
C LEU A 61 -2.62 1.74 -13.00
N ARG A 62 -1.87 0.90 -13.72
CA ARG A 62 -1.07 -0.18 -13.13
C ARG A 62 -0.01 0.35 -12.19
N GLU A 63 0.74 1.38 -12.60
CA GLU A 63 1.76 2.01 -11.77
C GLU A 63 1.18 2.48 -10.44
N VAL A 64 0.07 3.22 -10.47
CA VAL A 64 -0.56 3.72 -9.24
C VAL A 64 -1.10 2.58 -8.36
N LEU A 65 -1.64 1.50 -8.95
CA LEU A 65 -2.10 0.31 -8.20
C LEU A 65 -0.94 -0.49 -7.55
N TYR A 66 0.25 -0.45 -8.14
CA TYR A 66 1.45 -1.07 -7.56
C TYR A 66 2.03 -0.27 -6.38
N GLU A 67 1.67 1.00 -6.23
CA GLU A 67 2.21 1.83 -5.16
C GLU A 67 1.71 1.41 -3.76
N PRO A 68 2.59 1.42 -2.75
CA PRO A 68 2.21 1.10 -1.37
C PRO A 68 1.26 2.13 -0.74
N GLY A 69 1.34 3.41 -1.13
CA GLY A 69 0.63 4.53 -0.50
C GLY A 69 -0.90 4.48 -0.62
N GLY A 70 -1.42 3.71 -1.57
CA GLY A 70 -2.86 3.46 -1.73
C GLY A 70 -3.39 2.25 -0.94
N ARG A 71 -2.52 1.46 -0.30
CA ARG A 71 -2.87 0.15 0.25
C ARG A 71 -3.34 0.23 1.71
N GLY A 72 -4.68 0.27 1.91
CA GLY A 72 -5.41 0.11 3.19
C GLY A 72 -5.72 1.41 3.95
N ARG A 73 -6.86 1.66 4.61
CA ARG A 73 -8.11 0.92 4.90
C ARG A 73 -9.32 1.56 4.18
N GLY A 74 -10.29 0.73 3.79
CA GLY A 74 -11.62 1.15 3.33
C GLY A 74 -11.66 1.67 1.89
N ASP A 75 -12.85 1.83 1.33
CA ASP A 75 -13.12 2.48 0.04
C ASP A 75 -12.69 1.66 -1.18
N ALA A 76 -12.72 0.32 -1.05
CA ALA A 76 -12.52 -0.55 -2.21
C ALA A 76 -13.59 -0.31 -3.29
N ASP A 77 -14.79 0.13 -2.91
CA ASP A 77 -15.89 0.45 -3.83
C ASP A 77 -15.52 1.54 -4.84
N ALA A 78 -14.66 2.50 -4.47
CA ALA A 78 -14.15 3.50 -5.39
C ALA A 78 -13.33 2.88 -6.55
N LEU A 79 -12.83 1.65 -6.39
CA LEU A 79 -12.10 0.91 -7.42
C LEU A 79 -13.00 -0.02 -8.25
N ALA A 80 -14.31 -0.08 -7.96
CA ALA A 80 -15.21 -1.03 -8.61
C ALA A 80 -15.27 -0.87 -10.14
N TYR A 81 -15.06 0.35 -10.65
CA TYR A 81 -15.03 0.65 -12.09
C TYR A 81 -13.90 -0.05 -12.84
N LEU A 82 -12.80 -0.39 -12.15
CA LEU A 82 -11.63 -1.03 -12.76
C LEU A 82 -11.80 -2.54 -12.94
N VAL A 83 -12.78 -3.17 -12.31
CA VAL A 83 -12.96 -4.63 -12.41
C VAL A 83 -13.43 -5.06 -13.81
N ASP A 84 -14.11 -4.18 -14.57
CA ASP A 84 -14.50 -4.46 -15.96
C ASP A 84 -13.58 -3.75 -16.97
N HIS A 85 -12.40 -3.30 -16.53
CA HIS A 85 -11.48 -2.57 -17.40
C HIS A 85 -11.02 -3.47 -18.57
N PRO A 86 -10.96 -2.96 -19.82
CA PRO A 86 -10.64 -3.78 -20.99
C PRO A 86 -9.25 -4.41 -20.94
N ASP A 87 -8.28 -3.70 -20.37
CA ASP A 87 -6.91 -4.20 -20.17
C ASP A 87 -6.85 -5.20 -19.00
N ALA A 88 -6.41 -6.43 -19.29
CA ALA A 88 -6.27 -7.49 -18.28
C ALA A 88 -5.19 -7.18 -17.24
N GLY A 89 -4.13 -6.45 -17.61
CA GLY A 89 -3.06 -6.06 -16.68
C GLY A 89 -3.55 -5.06 -15.62
N VAL A 90 -4.50 -4.19 -15.96
CA VAL A 90 -5.18 -3.33 -14.97
C VAL A 90 -6.03 -4.16 -14.01
N ARG A 91 -6.80 -5.14 -14.51
CA ARG A 91 -7.62 -6.02 -13.67
C ARG A 91 -6.76 -6.90 -12.75
N GLU A 92 -5.62 -7.37 -13.23
CA GLU A 92 -4.62 -8.11 -12.46
C GLU A 92 -4.01 -7.24 -11.35
N ALA A 93 -3.53 -6.04 -11.69
CA ALA A 93 -2.96 -5.09 -10.73
C ALA A 93 -3.98 -4.72 -9.65
N LEU A 94 -5.26 -4.57 -10.02
CA LEU A 94 -6.36 -4.35 -9.09
C LEU A 94 -6.54 -5.55 -8.14
N ALA A 95 -6.56 -6.78 -8.65
CA ALA A 95 -6.67 -7.99 -7.83
C ALA A 95 -5.55 -8.08 -6.79
N GLU A 96 -4.33 -7.69 -7.17
CA GLU A 96 -3.19 -7.59 -6.27
C GLU A 96 -3.34 -6.47 -5.22
N ALA A 97 -3.75 -5.28 -5.64
CA ALA A 97 -3.94 -4.15 -4.73
C ALA A 97 -5.01 -4.46 -3.66
N LEU A 98 -6.13 -5.07 -4.06
CA LEU A 98 -7.27 -5.41 -3.19
C LEU A 98 -6.92 -6.33 -2.02
N ARG A 99 -5.80 -7.08 -2.08
CA ARG A 99 -5.30 -7.89 -0.94
C ARG A 99 -5.03 -7.04 0.30
N SER A 100 -4.72 -5.76 0.12
CA SER A 100 -4.46 -4.83 1.21
C SER A 100 -5.71 -4.05 1.67
N TYR A 101 -6.85 -4.24 1.02
CA TYR A 101 -8.12 -3.57 1.34
C TYR A 101 -9.00 -4.45 2.22
N ARG A 102 -9.45 -3.89 3.35
CA ARG A 102 -10.31 -4.61 4.32
C ARG A 102 -11.67 -5.01 3.76
N ASP A 103 -12.18 -4.22 2.81
CA ASP A 103 -13.50 -4.28 2.20
C ASP A 103 -13.45 -4.73 0.73
N GLY A 104 -12.27 -5.11 0.23
CA GLY A 104 -12.06 -5.52 -1.17
C GLY A 104 -12.58 -6.93 -1.52
N ARG A 105 -13.10 -7.69 -0.56
CA ARG A 105 -13.42 -9.12 -0.73
C ARG A 105 -14.46 -9.38 -1.83
N ALA A 106 -15.48 -8.53 -1.96
CA ALA A 106 -16.51 -8.68 -2.98
C ALA A 106 -15.93 -8.49 -4.40
N LEU A 107 -15.08 -7.48 -4.58
CA LEU A 107 -14.40 -7.23 -5.85
C LEU A 107 -13.41 -8.35 -6.19
N GLN A 108 -12.68 -8.87 -5.18
CA GLN A 108 -11.80 -10.02 -5.37
C GLN A 108 -12.57 -11.27 -5.82
N ALA A 109 -13.73 -11.55 -5.22
CA ALA A 109 -14.55 -12.69 -5.62
C ALA A 109 -15.02 -12.58 -7.09
N ARG A 110 -15.27 -11.36 -7.57
CA ARG A 110 -15.60 -11.09 -8.98
C ARG A 110 -14.40 -11.35 -9.89
N LEU A 111 -13.22 -10.86 -9.53
CA LEU A 111 -11.97 -11.06 -10.28
C LEU A 111 -11.49 -12.53 -10.28
N ALA A 112 -11.87 -13.33 -9.27
CA ALA A 112 -11.61 -14.76 -9.26
C ALA A 112 -12.36 -15.53 -10.38
N LEU A 113 -13.38 -14.91 -11.00
CA LEU A 113 -14.14 -15.45 -12.13
C LEU A 113 -13.76 -14.79 -13.47
N ASP A 114 -12.68 -13.99 -13.50
CA ASP A 114 -12.24 -13.28 -14.71
C ASP A 114 -11.95 -14.25 -15.87
N PRO A 115 -12.22 -13.89 -17.14
CA PRO A 115 -11.82 -14.71 -18.28
C PRO A 115 -10.29 -14.93 -18.37
N ASP A 116 -9.49 -13.97 -17.91
CA ASP A 116 -8.03 -14.04 -17.97
C ASP A 116 -7.46 -14.89 -16.80
N PRO A 117 -6.62 -15.91 -17.10
CA PRO A 117 -6.05 -16.77 -16.07
C PRO A 117 -5.13 -16.05 -15.07
N GLU A 118 -4.40 -15.02 -15.50
CA GLU A 118 -3.48 -14.29 -14.61
C GLU A 118 -4.27 -13.43 -13.62
N VAL A 119 -5.37 -12.82 -14.08
CA VAL A 119 -6.28 -12.07 -13.20
C VAL A 119 -6.89 -13.00 -12.15
N ARG A 120 -7.37 -14.19 -12.54
CA ARG A 120 -7.89 -15.18 -11.60
C ARG A 120 -6.82 -15.59 -10.58
N ALA A 121 -5.60 -15.86 -11.03
CA ALA A 121 -4.49 -16.26 -10.16
C ALA A 121 -4.12 -15.17 -9.15
N ALA A 122 -4.11 -13.90 -9.58
CA ALA A 122 -3.87 -12.76 -8.71
C ALA A 122 -4.96 -12.57 -7.65
N ALA A 123 -6.22 -12.90 -7.97
CA ALA A 123 -7.36 -12.77 -7.08
C ALA A 123 -7.46 -13.84 -5.98
N VAL A 124 -6.80 -14.99 -6.12
CA VAL A 124 -6.86 -16.10 -5.13
C VAL A 124 -5.62 -16.24 -4.25
N ARG A 125 -4.56 -15.45 -4.51
CA ARG A 125 -3.36 -15.38 -3.68
C ARG A 125 -3.59 -14.64 -2.37
#